data_AF-A0A7W1NR67-F1
#
_entry.id   AF-A0A7W1NR67-F1
#
_cell.length_a   1.000
_cell.length_b   1.000
_cell.length_c   1.000
_cell.angle_alpha   90.00
_cell.angle_beta   90.00
_cell.angle_gamma   90.00
#
_symmetry.space_group_name_H-M   'P 1'
#
loop_
_entity.id
_entity.type
_entity.pdbx_description
1 polymer ?
#
loop_
_entity_poly.entity_id
_entity_poly.type
_entity_poly.pdbx_seq_one_letter_code
_entity_poly.pdbx_strand_id
1 'polypeptide(L)'
;MKRLLIVVVVIVILIIGGGLTSQIASNGNQLAIPGVIRVTTNPDASVLDMAPWKAEQLFLFVGFILFNLIGIAVTLMAIFWFLNWQVKSVKVKKPSAIQTTVVSTEES
;
A
#
# COMPACT_ATOMS: atom_id res chain seq x y z
N MET A 1 -5.45 -23.20 -10.46
CA MET A 1 -4.11 -23.17 -11.10
C MET A 1 -3.55 -21.76 -11.31
N LYS A 2 -4.32 -20.76 -11.76
CA LYS A 2 -3.83 -19.38 -11.97
C LYS A 2 -3.23 -18.72 -10.71
N ARG A 3 -3.82 -18.95 -9.53
CA ARG A 3 -3.31 -18.45 -8.23
C ARG A 3 -1.97 -19.09 -7.84
N LEU A 4 -1.79 -20.39 -8.12
CA LEU A 4 -0.51 -21.07 -7.89
C LEU A 4 0.58 -20.60 -8.85
N LEU A 5 0.21 -20.33 -10.11
CA LEU A 5 1.15 -19.79 -11.10
C LEU A 5 1.70 -18.42 -10.69
N ILE A 6 0.86 -17.52 -10.17
CA ILE A 6 1.30 -16.22 -9.64
C ILE A 6 2.31 -16.40 -8.51
N VAL A 7 2.04 -17.29 -7.56
CA VAL A 7 2.95 -17.56 -6.44
C VAL A 7 4.29 -18.10 -6.93
N VAL A 8 4.27 -19.04 -7.88
CA VAL A 8 5.49 -19.60 -8.48
C VAL A 8 6.30 -18.52 -9.20
N VAL A 9 5.65 -17.65 -9.99
CA VAL A 9 6.33 -16.54 -10.67
C VAL A 9 6.98 -15.57 -9.68
N VAL A 10 6.28 -15.22 -8.61
CA VAL A 10 6.83 -14.34 -7.55
C VAL A 10 8.04 -15.00 -6.88
N ILE A 11 7.97 -16.30 -6.58
CA ILE A 11 9.08 -17.05 -6.00
C ILE A 11 10.29 -17.09 -6.93
N VAL A 12 10.08 -17.32 -8.23
CA VAL A 12 11.16 -17.36 -9.22
C VAL A 12 11.83 -15.99 -9.33
N ILE A 13 11.05 -14.91 -9.36
CA ILE A 13 11.59 -13.54 -9.36
C ILE A 13 12.40 -13.25 -8.09
N LEU A 14 11.91 -13.68 -6.93
CA LEU A 14 12.62 -13.47 -5.66
C LEU A 14 13.96 -14.22 -5.62
N ILE A 15 13.99 -15.46 -6.10
CA ILE A 15 15.20 -16.29 -6.12
C ILE A 15 16.22 -15.70 -7.11
N ILE A 16 15.78 -15.30 -8.30
CA ILE A 16 16.66 -14.68 -9.30
C ILE A 16 17.20 -13.34 -8.76
N GLY A 17 16.33 -12.48 -8.23
CA GLY A 17 16.73 -11.19 -7.67
C GLY A 17 17.72 -11.34 -6.52
N GLY A 18 17.39 -12.17 -5.53
CA GLY A 18 18.27 -12.43 -4.38
C GLY A 18 19.58 -13.11 -4.77
N GLY A 19 19.53 -14.05 -5.72
CA GLY A 19 20.71 -14.74 -6.24
C GLY A 19 21.66 -13.79 -7.00
N LEU A 20 21.13 -12.89 -7.83
CA LEU A 20 21.91 -11.87 -8.53
C LEU A 20 22.55 -10.89 -7.53
N THR A 21 21.79 -10.40 -6.54
CA THR A 21 22.33 -9.53 -5.49
C THR A 21 23.44 -10.23 -4.69
N SER A 22 23.27 -11.51 -4.36
CA SER A 22 24.29 -12.30 -3.65
C SER A 22 25.57 -12.46 -4.48
N GLN A 23 25.45 -12.69 -5.79
CA GLN A 23 26.63 -12.79 -6.67
C GLN A 23 27.36 -11.45 -6.82
N ILE A 24 26.63 -10.33 -6.87
CA ILE A 24 27.25 -8.99 -6.91
C ILE A 24 27.99 -8.71 -5.59
N ALA A 25 27.40 -9.07 -4.46
CA ALA A 25 28.02 -8.92 -3.14
C ALA A 25 29.26 -9.81 -2.96
N SER A 26 29.23 -11.05 -3.46
CA SER A 26 30.36 -12.00 -3.31
C SER A 26 31.57 -11.69 -4.18
N ASN A 27 31.41 -10.93 -5.27
CA ASN A 27 32.50 -10.44 -6.11
C ASN A 27 33.16 -9.16 -5.54
N GLY A 28 33.10 -8.96 -4.22
CA GLY A 28 33.78 -7.86 -3.53
C GLY A 28 33.18 -6.48 -3.78
N ASN A 29 31.88 -6.39 -4.11
CA ASN A 29 31.23 -5.14 -4.51
C ASN A 29 31.90 -4.44 -5.72
N GLN A 30 32.69 -5.17 -6.52
CA GLN A 30 33.02 -4.71 -7.87
C GLN A 30 31.76 -4.87 -8.72
N LEU A 31 30.91 -3.85 -8.70
CA LEU A 31 29.98 -3.60 -9.79
C LEU A 31 30.82 -3.60 -11.07
N ALA A 32 30.84 -4.71 -11.80
CA ALA A 32 31.48 -4.83 -13.11
C ALA A 32 30.66 -4.07 -14.15
N ILE A 33 30.36 -2.80 -13.86
CA ILE A 33 29.76 -1.85 -14.79
C ILE A 33 30.94 -1.32 -15.61
N PRO A 34 30.99 -1.62 -16.92
CA PRO A 34 32.05 -1.11 -17.77
C PRO A 34 32.11 0.42 -17.70
N GLY A 35 33.30 0.98 -17.42
CA GLY A 35 33.52 2.42 -17.33
C GLY A 35 33.36 3.04 -15.94
N VAL A 36 32.97 2.27 -14.91
CA VAL A 36 32.88 2.76 -13.53
C VAL A 36 34.09 2.29 -12.72
N ILE A 37 34.95 3.22 -12.33
CA ILE A 37 36.15 2.93 -11.52
C ILE A 37 35.81 3.12 -10.04
N ARG A 38 35.89 2.03 -9.26
CA ARG A 38 35.71 2.09 -7.81
C ARG A 38 37.00 2.61 -7.17
N VAL A 39 36.93 3.79 -6.55
CA VAL A 39 38.09 4.48 -5.95
C VAL A 39 38.38 3.99 -4.53
N THR A 40 37.35 3.55 -3.80
CA THR A 40 37.47 3.09 -2.41
C THR A 40 36.51 1.94 -2.12
N THR A 41 36.93 1.03 -1.25
CA THR A 41 36.10 -0.08 -0.77
C THR A 41 35.29 0.27 0.47
N ASN A 42 35.51 1.45 1.07
CA ASN A 42 34.73 1.93 2.20
C ASN A 42 33.35 2.42 1.72
N PRO A 43 32.24 1.79 2.16
CA PRO A 43 30.90 2.15 1.71
C PRO A 43 30.45 3.55 2.15
N ASP A 44 31.03 4.13 3.20
CA ASP A 44 30.69 5.50 3.60
C ASP A 44 31.38 6.56 2.73
N ALA A 45 32.43 6.17 1.99
CA ALA A 45 33.20 7.04 1.10
C ALA A 45 32.90 6.78 -0.39
N SER A 46 31.92 5.92 -0.69
CA SER A 46 31.56 5.51 -2.05
C SER A 46 30.08 5.81 -2.29
N VAL A 47 29.77 6.55 -3.37
CA VAL A 47 28.37 6.86 -3.76
C VAL A 47 27.67 5.64 -4.36
N LEU A 48 28.44 4.64 -4.77
CA LEU A 48 27.96 3.44 -5.44
C LEU A 48 27.65 2.29 -4.47
N ASP A 49 28.19 2.37 -3.25
CA ASP A 49 28.04 1.33 -2.24
C ASP A 49 27.10 1.81 -1.14
N MET A 50 26.09 1.01 -0.81
CA MET A 50 25.20 1.34 0.30
C MET A 50 25.71 0.69 1.59
N ALA A 51 26.03 1.52 2.59
CA ALA A 51 26.39 1.02 3.92
C ALA A 51 25.19 0.29 4.57
N PRO A 52 25.41 -0.79 5.34
CA PRO A 52 24.34 -1.60 5.92
C PRO A 52 23.32 -0.78 6.74
N TRP A 53 23.82 0.13 7.58
CA TRP A 53 22.97 0.99 8.41
C TRP A 53 22.08 1.95 7.59
N LYS A 54 22.58 2.43 6.42
CA LYS A 54 21.79 3.27 5.51
C LYS A 54 20.70 2.45 4.83
N ALA A 55 21.00 1.20 4.47
CA ALA A 55 20.03 0.28 3.89
C ALA A 55 18.88 -0.03 4.88
N GLU A 56 19.21 -0.28 6.15
CA GLU A 56 18.22 -0.49 7.21
C GLU A 56 17.31 0.73 7.39
N GLN A 57 17.88 1.93 7.45
CA GLN A 57 17.10 3.16 7.54
C GLN A 57 16.20 3.38 6.33
N LEU A 58 16.68 3.10 5.12
CA LEU A 58 15.87 3.18 3.91
C LEU A 58 14.68 2.21 3.97
N PHE A 59 14.92 0.96 4.38
CA PHE A 59 13.86 -0.04 4.52
C PHE A 59 12.81 0.38 5.54
N LEU A 60 13.23 0.85 6.71
CA LEU A 60 12.32 1.36 7.74
C LEU A 60 11.54 2.58 7.28
N PHE A 61 12.18 3.52 6.58
CA PHE A 61 11.55 4.72 6.07
C PHE A 61 10.49 4.41 5.00
N VAL A 62 10.83 3.56 4.04
CA VAL A 62 9.89 3.07 3.01
C VAL A 62 8.73 2.33 3.67
N GLY A 63 9.01 1.42 4.61
CA GLY A 63 8.00 0.71 5.37
C GLY A 63 7.05 1.65 6.13
N PHE A 64 7.61 2.67 6.79
CA PHE A 64 6.84 3.68 7.51
C PHE A 64 5.91 4.46 6.57
N ILE A 65 6.43 4.94 5.43
CA ILE A 65 5.62 5.66 4.43
C ILE A 65 4.49 4.80 3.90
N LEU A 66 4.78 3.56 3.48
CA LEU A 66 3.77 2.67 2.94
C LEU A 66 2.71 2.32 3.98
N PHE A 67 3.11 2.05 5.21
CA PHE A 67 2.19 1.79 6.31
C PHE A 67 1.26 2.99 6.56
N ASN A 68 1.81 4.21 6.60
CA ASN A 68 1.02 5.42 6.79
C ASN A 68 0.06 5.69 5.63
N LEU A 69 0.54 5.53 4.39
CA LEU A 69 -0.27 5.71 3.19
C LEU A 69 -1.48 4.76 3.17
N ILE A 70 -1.25 3.48 3.49
CA ILE A 70 -2.32 2.47 3.61
C ILE A 70 -3.24 2.82 4.78
N GLY A 71 -2.68 3.24 5.92
CA GLY A 71 -3.45 3.64 7.11
C GLY A 71 -4.43 4.78 6.82
N ILE A 72 -4.00 5.82 6.08
CA ILE A 72 -4.88 6.93 5.67
C ILE A 72 -5.96 6.43 4.71
N ALA A 73 -5.60 5.57 3.73
CA ALA A 73 -6.57 5.02 2.79
C ALA A 73 -7.68 4.22 3.50
N VAL A 74 -7.32 3.38 4.46
CA VAL A 74 -8.27 2.61 5.29
C VAL A 74 -9.12 3.55 6.16
N THR A 75 -8.51 4.59 6.74
CA THR A 75 -9.22 5.57 7.56
C THR A 75 -10.27 6.32 6.74
N LEU A 76 -9.91 6.80 5.55
CA LEU A 76 -10.85 7.46 4.63
C LEU A 76 -11.96 6.51 4.17
N MET A 77 -11.62 5.26 3.85
CA MET A 77 -12.61 4.23 3.50
C MET A 77 -13.63 4.06 4.64
N ALA A 78 -13.17 3.95 5.88
CA ALA A 78 -14.05 3.80 7.04
C ALA A 78 -14.98 5.01 7.22
N ILE A 79 -14.45 6.23 7.07
CA ILE A 79 -15.25 7.47 7.15
C ILE A 79 -16.35 7.49 6.07
N PHE A 80 -15.99 7.23 4.82
CA PHE A 80 -16.96 7.22 3.72
C PHE A 80 -17.98 6.09 3.85
N TRP A 81 -17.55 4.92 4.31
CA TRP A 81 -18.44 3.81 4.61
C TRP A 81 -19.48 4.19 5.66
N PHE A 82 -19.03 4.79 6.76
CA PHE A 82 -19.91 5.23 7.85
C PHE A 82 -20.90 6.30 7.39
N LEU A 83 -20.44 7.29 6.63
CA LEU A 83 -21.30 8.34 6.08
C LEU A 83 -22.37 7.77 5.14
N ASN A 84 -21.98 6.87 4.23
CA ASN A 84 -22.92 6.19 3.33
C ASN A 84 -23.95 5.35 4.11
N TRP A 85 -23.52 4.68 5.18
CA TRP A 85 -24.40 3.90 6.04
C TRP A 85 -25.45 4.78 6.73
N GLN A 86 -25.06 5.94 7.29
CA GLN A 86 -26.01 6.87 7.88
C GLN A 86 -27.02 7.41 6.85
N VAL A 87 -26.56 7.82 5.66
CA VAL A 87 -27.44 8.33 4.60
C VAL A 87 -28.48 7.28 4.17
N LYS A 88 -28.08 6.02 4.06
CA LYS A 88 -29.01 4.92 3.76
C LYS A 88 -30.03 4.71 4.87
N SER A 89 -29.60 4.80 6.13
CA SER A 89 -30.45 4.59 7.30
C SER A 89 -31.55 5.66 7.40
N VAL A 90 -31.26 6.91 7.01
CA VAL A 90 -32.25 8.00 6.98
C VAL A 90 -33.25 7.83 5.84
N LYS A 91 -32.82 7.37 4.66
CA LYS A 91 -33.72 7.16 3.50
C LYS A 91 -34.80 6.11 3.73
N VAL A 92 -34.58 5.16 4.64
CA VAL A 92 -35.56 4.12 5.01
C VAL A 92 -36.65 4.67 5.96
N LYS A 93 -36.36 5.74 6.72
CA LYS A 93 -37.37 6.49 7.49
C LYS A 93 -38.03 7.56 6.61
N LYS A 94 -38.90 7.16 5.68
CA LYS A 94 -39.92 8.08 5.16
C LYS A 94 -40.97 8.30 6.28
N PRO A 95 -41.42 9.53 6.53
CA PRO A 95 -42.46 9.79 7.52
C PRO A 95 -43.72 9.03 7.10
N SER A 96 -44.26 8.23 8.02
CA SER A 96 -45.61 7.69 7.94
C SER A 96 -46.52 8.83 7.51
N ALA A 97 -47.19 8.66 6.37
CA ALA A 97 -48.06 9.66 5.79
C ALA A 97 -48.97 10.25 6.87
N ILE A 98 -48.97 11.58 6.95
CA ILE A 98 -49.99 12.33 7.69
C ILE A 98 -51.31 11.85 7.09
N GLN A 99 -52.05 11.04 7.84
CA GLN A 99 -53.44 10.75 7.56
C GLN A 99 -54.18 12.06 7.80
N THR A 100 -54.28 12.88 6.77
CA THR A 100 -55.28 13.93 6.69
C THR A 100 -56.61 13.20 6.58
N THR A 101 -57.19 12.84 7.71
CA THR A 101 -58.60 12.47 7.81
C THR A 101 -59.38 13.71 7.39
N VAL A 102 -59.75 13.76 6.11
CA VAL A 102 -60.74 14.71 5.62
C VAL A 102 -62.04 14.34 6.32
N VAL A 103 -62.34 15.05 7.41
CA VAL A 103 -63.66 15.00 8.05
C VAL A 103 -64.62 15.55 7.02
N SER A 104 -65.38 14.65 6.38
CA SER A 104 -66.52 14.99 5.57
C SER A 104 -67.55 15.66 6.46
N THR A 105 -67.61 16.99 6.38
CA THR A 105 -68.79 17.75 6.77
C THR A 105 -69.89 17.39 5.76
N GLU A 106 -70.71 16.40 6.07
CA GLU A 106 -72.02 16.27 5.45
C GLU A 106 -72.97 17.19 6.25
N GLU A 107 -73.25 18.34 5.66
CA GLU A 107 -74.43 19.15 5.96
C GLU A 107 -75.68 18.47 5.41
N SER A 108 -76.78 18.61 6.16
CA SER A 108 -78.22 18.51 5.80
C SER A 108 -78.98 17.35 6.42
#